data_AF-A0A7W0P8W0-F1
#
_entry.id   AF-A0A7W0P8W0-F1
#
_cell.length_a   1.000
_cell.length_b   1.000
_cell.length_c   1.000
_cell.angle_alpha   90.00
_cell.angle_beta   90.00
_cell.angle_gamma   90.00
#
_symmetry.space_group_name_H-M   'P 1'
#
loop_
_entity.id
_entity.type
_entity.pdbx_description
1 polymer ?
#
loop_
_entity_poly.entity_id
_entity_poly.type
_entity_poly.pdbx_seq_one_letter_code
_entity_poly.pdbx_strand_id
1 'polypeptide(L)'
;MTPAPGYDEERLADLLRGLPPAPPAWVTAAQELPLARLGLDEIVDRARKDEAFRKALIADLESALAGAGYVPDPLLLESVRDRLGR
;
A
#
# COMPACT_ATOMS: atom_id res chain seq x y z
N MET A 1 0.67 17.95 -11.60
CA MET A 1 -0.49 17.05 -11.45
C MET A 1 -1.72 17.83 -11.84
N THR A 2 -2.31 17.54 -12.99
CA THR A 2 -3.55 18.18 -13.42
C THR A 2 -4.71 17.45 -12.72
N PRO A 3 -5.50 18.09 -11.84
CA PRO A 3 -6.61 17.41 -11.17
C PRO A 3 -7.65 16.96 -12.21
N ALA A 4 -8.27 15.80 -11.97
CA ALA A 4 -9.29 15.26 -12.85
C ALA A 4 -10.42 16.29 -13.05
N PRO A 5 -10.86 16.57 -14.29
CA PRO A 5 -11.82 17.63 -14.55
C PRO A 5 -13.17 17.28 -13.90
N GLY A 6 -13.53 18.01 -12.84
CA GLY A 6 -14.85 17.93 -12.19
C GLY A 6 -14.84 17.89 -10.66
N TYR A 7 -13.70 17.58 -10.04
CA TYR A 7 -13.57 17.52 -8.58
C TYR A 7 -12.34 18.31 -8.13
N ASP A 8 -12.54 19.58 -7.82
CA ASP A 8 -11.56 20.40 -7.10
C ASP A 8 -11.51 20.03 -5.61
N GLU A 9 -10.47 20.48 -4.92
CA GLU A 9 -10.21 20.15 -3.51
C GLU A 9 -11.36 20.59 -2.58
N GLU A 10 -11.98 21.73 -2.85
CA GLU A 10 -13.12 22.24 -2.06
C GLU A 10 -14.34 21.33 -2.23
N ARG A 11 -14.63 20.92 -3.47
CA ARG A 11 -15.73 20.00 -3.77
C ARG A 11 -15.50 18.60 -3.19
N LEU A 12 -14.25 18.15 -3.14
CA LEU A 12 -13.89 16.89 -2.47
C LEU A 12 -14.11 17.00 -0.95
N ALA A 13 -13.71 18.11 -0.33
CA ALA A 13 -13.87 18.33 1.11
C ALA A 13 -15.36 18.30 1.52
N ASP A 14 -16.23 18.91 0.71
CA ASP A 14 -17.67 18.93 0.97
C ASP A 14 -18.29 17.52 0.91
N LEU A 15 -17.90 16.72 -0.09
CA LEU A 15 -18.33 15.33 -0.22
C LEU A 15 -17.83 14.46 0.93
N LEU A 16 -16.57 14.64 1.36
CA LEU A 16 -16.00 13.89 2.48
C LEU A 16 -16.69 14.22 3.81
N ARG A 17 -17.09 15.48 4.00
CA ARG A 17 -17.81 15.93 5.20
C ARG A 17 -19.21 15.31 5.32
N GLY A 18 -19.83 14.94 4.20
CA GLY A 18 -21.13 14.27 4.16
C GLY A 18 -21.09 12.77 4.46
N LEU A 19 -19.92 12.16 4.58
CA LEU A 19 -19.80 10.73 4.87
C LEU A 19 -20.13 10.41 6.33
N PRO A 20 -20.75 9.25 6.60
CA PRO A 20 -20.89 8.76 7.97
C PRO A 20 -19.51 8.54 8.61
N PRO A 21 -19.40 8.61 9.95
CA PRO A 21 -18.16 8.31 10.63
C PRO A 21 -17.69 6.88 10.30
N ALA A 22 -16.38 6.71 10.16
CA ALA A 22 -15.80 5.41 9.88
C ALA A 22 -16.18 4.40 10.98
N PRO A 23 -16.48 3.13 10.62
CA PRO A 23 -16.73 2.09 11.59
C PRO A 23 -15.57 1.97 12.59
N PRO A 24 -15.83 1.91 13.91
CA PRO A 24 -14.76 1.84 14.92
C PRO A 24 -13.80 0.67 14.70
N ALA A 25 -14.32 -0.48 14.26
CA ALA A 25 -13.50 -1.65 13.94
C ALA A 25 -12.48 -1.38 12.82
N TRP A 26 -12.83 -0.54 11.83
CA TRP A 26 -11.90 -0.15 10.76
C TRP A 26 -10.86 0.83 11.27
N VAL A 27 -11.24 1.77 12.14
CA VAL A 27 -10.32 2.73 12.76
C VAL A 27 -9.31 1.99 13.64
N THR A 28 -9.75 1.05 14.47
CA THR A 28 -8.88 0.22 15.31
C THR A 28 -7.95 -0.64 14.45
N ALA A 29 -8.45 -1.32 13.42
CA ALA A 29 -7.61 -2.10 12.52
C ALA A 29 -6.55 -1.22 11.82
N ALA A 30 -6.90 0.01 11.42
CA ALA A 30 -5.95 0.95 10.83
C ALA A 30 -4.89 1.47 11.82
N GLN A 31 -5.26 1.61 13.10
CA GLN A 31 -4.38 2.03 14.20
C GLN A 31 -3.42 0.93 14.67
N GLU A 32 -3.72 -0.34 14.42
CA GLU A 32 -2.88 -1.50 14.79
C GLU A 32 -1.88 -1.90 13.69
N LEU A 33 -1.97 -1.30 12.51
CA LEU A 33 -0.97 -1.42 11.42
C LEU A 33 0.44 -0.76 11.61
N PRO A 34 0.80 0.06 12.63
CA PRO A 34 1.96 0.96 12.58
C PRO A 34 3.34 0.34 12.39
N LEU A 35 3.57 -0.91 12.78
CA LEU A 35 4.93 -1.50 12.72
C LEU A 35 5.13 -2.45 11.54
N ALA A 36 4.09 -3.17 11.11
CA ALA A 36 4.16 -4.01 9.91
C ALA A 36 4.14 -3.17 8.61
N ARG A 37 3.58 -1.94 8.64
CA ARG A 37 3.45 -1.07 7.47
C ARG A 37 4.76 -0.43 7.01
N LEU A 38 5.67 -0.10 7.93
CA LEU A 38 6.92 0.61 7.60
C LEU A 38 7.79 -0.17 6.61
N GLY A 39 7.98 -1.48 6.83
CA GLY A 39 8.72 -2.33 5.90
C GLY A 39 8.02 -2.52 4.55
N LEU A 40 6.69 -2.59 4.56
CA LEU A 40 5.89 -2.75 3.34
C LEU A 40 5.92 -1.49 2.46
N ASP A 41 5.81 -0.30 3.04
CA ASP A 41 5.86 0.95 2.28
C ASP A 41 7.24 1.15 1.63
N GLU A 42 8.33 0.78 2.29
CA GLU A 42 9.67 0.80 1.69
C GLU A 42 9.81 -0.18 0.52
N ILE A 43 9.29 -1.40 0.66
CA ILE A 43 9.29 -2.40 -0.43
C ILE A 43 8.52 -1.88 -1.65
N VAL A 44 7.33 -1.30 -1.42
CA VAL A 44 6.47 -0.79 -2.48
C VAL A 44 7.06 0.46 -3.14
N ASP A 45 7.63 1.38 -2.37
CA ASP A 45 8.31 2.56 -2.90
C ASP A 45 9.53 2.17 -3.73
N ARG A 46 10.34 1.22 -3.26
CA ARG A 46 11.45 0.66 -4.03
C ARG A 46 10.95 0.01 -5.33
N ALA A 47 9.90 -0.81 -5.26
CA ALA A 47 9.30 -1.43 -6.44
C ALA A 47 8.70 -0.41 -7.41
N ARG A 48 8.32 0.80 -6.97
CA ARG A 48 7.90 1.90 -7.85
C ARG A 48 9.08 2.53 -8.59
N LYS A 49 10.23 2.65 -7.93
CA LYS A 49 11.44 3.30 -8.46
C LYS A 49 12.33 2.36 -9.28
N ASP A 50 12.28 1.05 -9.01
CA ASP A 50 13.13 0.02 -9.62
C ASP A 50 12.29 -1.02 -10.38
N GLU A 51 12.34 -0.96 -11.72
CA GLU A 51 11.60 -1.88 -12.59
C GLU A 51 12.15 -3.31 -12.55
N ALA A 52 13.47 -3.49 -12.36
CA ALA A 52 14.06 -4.83 -12.26
C ALA A 52 13.61 -5.52 -10.98
N PHE A 53 13.59 -4.77 -9.87
CA PHE A 53 13.05 -5.25 -8.60
C PHE A 53 11.55 -5.56 -8.70
N ARG A 54 10.77 -4.72 -9.38
CA ARG A 54 9.34 -5.00 -9.63
C ARG A 54 9.13 -6.29 -10.41
N LYS A 55 9.89 -6.51 -11.49
CA LYS A 55 9.81 -7.74 -12.30
C LYS A 55 10.19 -8.97 -11.47
N ALA A 56 11.20 -8.86 -10.61
CA ALA A 56 11.59 -9.94 -9.70
C ALA A 56 10.48 -10.26 -8.68
N LEU A 57 9.87 -9.25 -8.05
CA LEU A 57 8.75 -9.43 -7.10
C LEU A 57 7.53 -10.10 -7.74
N ILE A 58 7.21 -9.77 -9.00
CA ILE A 58 6.09 -10.37 -9.74
C ILE A 58 6.41 -11.82 -10.12
N ALA A 59 7.66 -12.12 -10.49
CA ALA A 59 8.08 -13.46 -10.90
C ALA A 59 8.18 -14.42 -9.71
N ASP A 60 8.80 -13.99 -8.62
CA ASP A 60 8.98 -14.78 -7.40
C ASP A 60 9.12 -13.86 -6.18
N LEU A 61 7.99 -13.62 -5.51
CA LEU A 61 7.89 -12.67 -4.41
C LEU A 61 8.78 -13.05 -3.21
N GLU A 62 8.79 -14.32 -2.82
CA GLU A 62 9.55 -14.81 -1.67
C GLU A 62 11.06 -14.69 -1.89
N SER A 63 11.53 -15.14 -3.06
CA SER A 63 12.95 -15.10 -3.41
C SER A 63 13.43 -13.66 -3.61
N ALA A 64 12.61 -12.79 -4.19
CA ALA A 64 12.94 -11.38 -4.38
C ALA A 64 13.04 -10.61 -3.06
N LEU A 65 12.16 -10.89 -2.10
CA LEU A 65 12.22 -10.30 -0.76
C LEU A 65 13.42 -10.81 0.03
N ALA A 66 13.68 -12.12 0.02
CA ALA A 66 14.84 -12.72 0.68
C ALA A 66 16.16 -12.18 0.09
N GLY A 67 16.26 -12.08 -1.24
CA GLY A 67 17.41 -11.51 -1.94
C GLY A 67 17.62 -10.01 -1.67
N ALA A 68 16.57 -9.29 -1.28
CA ALA A 68 16.63 -7.89 -0.87
C ALA A 68 16.86 -7.69 0.64
N GLY A 69 17.03 -8.78 1.40
CA GLY A 69 17.31 -8.76 2.84
C GLY A 69 16.07 -8.68 3.74
N TYR A 70 14.87 -8.85 3.19
CA TYR A 70 13.64 -8.95 3.97
C TYR A 70 13.39 -10.39 4.38
N VAL A 71 12.81 -10.59 5.57
CA VAL A 71 12.35 -11.91 6.01
C VAL A 71 10.96 -12.15 5.40
N PRO A 72 10.79 -13.14 4.50
CA PRO A 72 9.50 -13.46 3.91
C PRO A 72 8.59 -14.12 4.95
N ASP A 73 7.80 -13.31 5.64
CA ASP A 73 6.73 -13.74 6.52
C ASP A 73 5.40 -13.88 5.73
N PRO A 74 4.55 -14.88 6.02
CA PRO A 74 3.28 -15.08 5.32
C PRO A 74 2.41 -13.81 5.21
N LEU A 75 2.36 -12.98 6.25
CA LEU A 75 1.56 -11.76 6.30
C LEU A 75 2.13 -10.67 5.37
N LEU A 76 3.46 -10.57 5.29
CA LEU A 76 4.17 -9.66 4.40
C LEU A 76 3.95 -10.05 2.93
N LEU A 77 4.01 -11.35 2.62
CA LEU A 77 3.81 -11.88 1.28
C LEU A 77 2.40 -11.60 0.76
N GLU A 78 1.36 -11.86 1.57
CA GLU A 78 -0.02 -11.53 1.21
C GLU A 78 -0.20 -10.03 0.96
N SER A 79 0.37 -9.20 1.84
CA SER A 79 0.26 -7.74 1.75
C SER A 79 0.93 -7.17 0.50
N VAL A 80 2.09 -7.70 0.10
CA VAL A 80 2.78 -7.27 -1.14
C VAL A 80 2.01 -7.75 -2.38
N ARG A 81 1.45 -8.96 -2.34
CA ARG A 81 0.70 -9.55 -3.46
C ARG A 81 -0.60 -8.81 -3.75
N ASP A 82 -1.37 -8.44 -2.71
CA ASP A 82 -2.58 -7.60 -2.84
C ASP A 82 -2.27 -6.26 -3.52
N ARG A 83 -1.14 -5.64 -3.17
CA ARG A 83 -0.75 -4.31 -3.66
C ARG A 83 -0.22 -4.30 -5.10
N LEU A 84 0.42 -5.38 -5.55
CA LEU A 84 0.96 -5.53 -6.91
C LEU A 84 -0.06 -6.07 -7.92
N GLY A 85 -1.09 -6.79 -7.44
CA GLY A 85 -2.17 -7.33 -8.29
C GLY A 85 -3.26 -6.32 -8.67
N ARG A 86 -3.16 -5.07 -8.22
CA ARG A 86 -4.11 -3.97 -8.47
C ARG A 86 -3.50 -2.89 -9.35
#